data_AF-A0AA36MF25-F1
#
_entry.id   AF-A0AA36MF25-F1
#
_cell.length_a   1.000
_cell.length_b   1.000
_cell.length_c   1.000
_cell.angle_alpha   90.00
_cell.angle_beta   90.00
_cell.angle_gamma   90.00
#
_symmetry.space_group_name_H-M   'P 1'
#
loop_
_entity.id
_entity.type
_entity.pdbx_description
1 polymer ?
#
loop_
_entity_poly.entity_id
_entity_poly.type
_entity_poly.pdbx_seq_one_letter_code
_entity_poly.pdbx_strand_id
1 'polypeptide(L)'
;MTASSQIRSNAVAVTVLAFAMTTVQGASPCASLSQCAVQKCLDKDMVRRVVANSTRSQLFGALVEKFDMVCIAAKCTDQCRACDQCQYAIEQMSALASGEQTSGLCPKLETCVQGCLTAGEVRQILSCVADQCNVHCYDGDCPSCRAMSKRIFTLICQQTGMTKLAHIKYPGPCPLLFNDLADEYVAVKRRVAA
;
A
#
# COMPACT_ATOMS: atom_id res chain seq x y z
N MET A 1 1.60 -73.93 37.16
CA MET A 1 0.12 -73.90 37.18
C MET A 1 -0.30 -72.48 37.55
N THR A 2 -1.07 -71.90 36.63
CA THR A 2 -1.89 -70.68 36.65
C THR A 2 -2.47 -70.21 37.99
N ALA A 3 -2.50 -68.89 38.22
CA ALA A 3 -3.70 -68.05 38.46
C ALA A 3 -3.28 -66.74 39.19
N SER A 4 -3.25 -65.60 38.50
CA SER A 4 -4.33 -64.59 38.40
C SER A 4 -4.27 -63.53 39.50
N SER A 5 -3.53 -62.45 39.20
CA SER A 5 -3.57 -61.17 39.92
C SER A 5 -4.75 -60.34 39.42
N GLN A 6 -5.66 -59.97 40.31
CA GLN A 6 -6.77 -59.05 40.06
C GLN A 6 -6.38 -57.69 40.68
N ILE A 7 -5.88 -56.76 39.87
CA ILE A 7 -5.68 -55.37 40.30
C ILE A 7 -6.78 -54.52 39.66
N ARG A 8 -7.59 -53.93 40.54
CA ARG A 8 -8.71 -53.03 40.21
C ARG A 8 -8.20 -51.80 39.45
N SER A 9 -8.77 -51.56 38.28
CA SER A 9 -8.66 -50.30 37.53
C SER A 9 -9.27 -49.15 38.31
N ASN A 10 -8.45 -48.23 38.81
CA ASN A 10 -8.88 -46.88 39.14
C ASN A 10 -8.52 -45.97 37.94
N ALA A 11 -9.53 -45.66 37.12
CA ALA A 11 -9.39 -44.73 36.02
C ALA A 11 -9.16 -43.31 36.58
N VAL A 12 -7.94 -42.80 36.42
CA VAL A 12 -7.63 -41.38 36.64
C VAL A 12 -8.19 -40.62 35.44
N ALA A 13 -9.28 -39.89 35.65
CA ALA A 13 -9.80 -38.95 34.67
C ALA A 13 -8.83 -37.78 34.53
N VAL A 14 -7.91 -37.87 33.56
CA VAL A 14 -7.05 -36.75 33.15
C VAL A 14 -7.91 -35.77 32.36
N THR A 15 -8.34 -34.69 33.00
CA THR A 15 -9.02 -33.59 32.34
C THR A 15 -8.01 -32.85 31.46
N VAL A 16 -8.06 -33.09 30.15
CA VAL A 16 -7.28 -32.32 29.17
C VAL A 16 -7.87 -30.91 29.11
N LEU A 17 -7.22 -29.96 29.77
CA LEU A 17 -7.45 -28.53 29.56
C LEU A 17 -7.03 -28.19 28.13
N ALA A 18 -8.02 -28.11 27.23
CA ALA A 18 -7.83 -27.55 25.90
C ALA A 18 -7.53 -26.05 26.05
N PHE A 19 -6.25 -25.68 25.98
CA PHE A 19 -5.84 -24.30 25.78
C PHE A 19 -6.35 -23.87 24.40
N ALA A 20 -7.43 -23.09 24.38
CA ALA A 20 -7.82 -22.33 23.21
C ALA A 20 -6.68 -21.32 22.92
N MET A 21 -5.79 -21.69 22.00
CA MET A 21 -4.85 -20.73 21.42
C MET A 21 -5.69 -19.71 20.66
N THR A 22 -5.91 -18.56 21.29
CA THR A 22 -6.35 -17.35 20.59
C THR A 22 -5.18 -16.96 19.69
N THR A 23 -5.27 -17.32 18.41
CA THR A 23 -4.36 -16.79 17.40
C THR A 23 -4.63 -15.29 17.31
N VAL A 24 -3.78 -14.50 17.96
CA VAL A 24 -3.67 -13.07 17.65
C VAL A 24 -3.21 -13.00 16.20
N GLN A 25 -4.15 -12.87 15.26
CA GLN A 25 -3.82 -12.60 13.87
C GLN A 25 -3.18 -11.22 13.84
N GLY A 26 -1.85 -11.19 13.92
CA GLY A 26 -1.06 -9.99 13.70
C GLY A 26 -1.41 -9.40 12.34
N ALA A 27 -1.49 -8.07 12.26
CA ALA A 27 -1.67 -7.38 10.99
C ALA A 27 -0.61 -7.85 9.98
N SER A 28 -1.01 -8.09 8.72
CA SER A 28 -0.05 -8.48 7.69
C SER A 28 1.06 -7.43 7.55
N PRO A 29 2.28 -7.79 7.13
CA PRO A 29 3.39 -6.85 7.05
C PRO A 29 3.05 -5.57 6.25
N CYS A 30 2.36 -5.71 5.13
CA CYS A 30 1.93 -4.57 4.31
C CYS A 30 0.79 -3.75 4.95
N ALA A 31 -0.02 -4.32 5.85
CA ALA A 31 -0.98 -3.54 6.63
C ALA A 31 -0.24 -2.66 7.67
N SER A 32 0.75 -3.23 8.36
CA SER A 32 1.61 -2.49 9.30
C SER A 32 2.37 -1.36 8.60
N LEU A 33 2.90 -1.61 7.40
CA LEU A 33 3.50 -0.57 6.55
C LEU A 33 2.52 0.56 6.24
N SER A 34 1.31 0.22 5.78
CA SER A 34 0.32 1.20 5.38
C SER A 34 -0.08 2.09 6.56
N GLN A 35 -0.19 1.52 7.76
CA GLN A 35 -0.44 2.27 8.97
C GLN A 35 0.71 3.21 9.32
N CYS A 36 1.96 2.74 9.21
CA CYS A 36 3.14 3.58 9.43
C CYS A 36 3.19 4.74 8.43
N ALA A 37 2.96 4.49 7.14
CA ALA A 37 2.96 5.49 6.08
C ALA A 37 1.95 6.62 6.36
N VAL A 38 0.70 6.26 6.67
CA VAL A 38 -0.35 7.24 7.01
C VAL A 38 0.00 8.04 8.27
N GLN A 39 0.64 7.43 9.26
CA GLN A 39 0.95 8.09 10.53
C GLN A 39 2.19 9.00 10.47
N LYS A 40 3.22 8.61 9.70
CA LYS A 40 4.54 9.27 9.75
C LYS A 40 4.89 10.07 8.50
N CYS A 41 4.25 9.78 7.38
CA CYS A 41 4.61 10.34 6.07
C CYS A 41 3.51 11.16 5.41
N LEU A 42 2.32 11.20 6.00
CA LEU A 42 1.25 12.07 5.54
C LEU A 42 0.89 13.09 6.63
N ASP A 43 0.84 14.35 6.21
CA ASP A 43 0.32 15.43 7.06
C ASP A 43 -1.21 15.30 7.15
N LYS A 44 -1.71 15.10 8.37
CA LYS A 44 -3.14 14.84 8.62
C LYS A 44 -4.03 16.02 8.20
N ASP A 45 -3.56 17.25 8.37
CA ASP A 45 -4.35 18.43 8.03
C ASP A 45 -4.36 18.69 6.53
N MET A 46 -3.24 18.41 5.85
CA MET A 46 -3.17 18.35 4.39
C MET A 46 -4.14 17.31 3.84
N VAL A 47 -4.12 16.08 4.38
CA VAL A 47 -5.05 15.01 3.94
C VAL A 47 -6.50 15.44 4.14
N ARG A 48 -6.84 16.00 5.31
CA ARG A 48 -8.20 16.52 5.56
C ARG A 48 -8.58 17.61 4.57
N ARG A 49 -7.69 18.55 4.27
CA ARG A 49 -7.94 19.63 3.29
C ARG A 49 -8.16 19.07 1.88
N VAL A 50 -7.32 18.15 1.43
CA VAL A 50 -7.47 17.47 0.13
C VAL A 50 -8.83 16.77 0.06
N VAL A 51 -9.16 15.97 1.07
CA VAL A 51 -10.42 15.22 1.11
C VAL A 51 -11.65 16.13 1.14
N ALA A 52 -11.59 17.25 1.87
CA ALA A 52 -12.70 18.18 1.99
C ALA A 52 -12.89 19.07 0.75
N ASN A 53 -11.80 19.50 0.11
CA ASN A 53 -11.86 20.58 -0.90
C ASN A 53 -11.72 20.08 -2.34
N SER A 54 -11.17 18.88 -2.58
CA SER A 54 -11.08 18.33 -3.93
C SER A 54 -12.43 17.88 -4.44
N THR A 55 -12.73 18.14 -5.72
CA THR A 55 -13.83 17.46 -6.39
C THR A 55 -13.53 15.96 -6.48
N ARG A 56 -14.56 15.14 -6.73
CA ARG A 56 -14.37 13.69 -6.94
C ARG A 56 -13.26 13.37 -7.96
N SER A 57 -13.26 14.06 -9.10
CA SER A 57 -12.30 13.81 -10.18
C SER A 57 -10.87 14.26 -9.86
N GLN A 58 -10.70 15.22 -8.94
CA GLN A 58 -9.39 15.71 -8.51
C GLN A 58 -8.82 14.95 -7.32
N LEU A 59 -9.70 14.36 -6.50
CA LEU A 59 -9.38 13.77 -5.21
C LEU A 59 -8.24 12.74 -5.28
N PHE A 60 -8.28 11.87 -6.29
CA PHE A 60 -7.31 10.79 -6.40
C PHE A 60 -5.90 11.32 -6.62
N GLY A 61 -5.69 12.10 -7.67
CA GLY A 61 -4.39 12.72 -7.99
C GLY A 61 -3.89 13.57 -6.81
N ALA A 62 -4.74 14.44 -6.27
CA ALA A 62 -4.39 15.31 -5.16
C ALA A 62 -3.94 14.57 -3.89
N LEU A 63 -4.37 13.31 -3.71
CA LEU A 63 -3.99 12.48 -2.56
C LEU A 63 -2.79 11.59 -2.86
N VAL A 64 -2.80 10.85 -3.97
CA VAL A 64 -1.73 9.88 -4.28
C VAL A 64 -0.40 10.57 -4.63
N GLU A 65 -0.44 11.79 -5.17
CA GLU A 65 0.77 12.61 -5.39
C GLU A 65 1.43 13.04 -4.08
N LYS A 66 0.79 12.82 -2.92
CA LYS A 66 1.36 13.08 -1.58
C LYS A 66 1.96 11.84 -0.95
N PHE A 67 1.88 10.68 -1.61
CA PHE A 67 2.50 9.46 -1.12
C PHE A 67 4.01 9.53 -1.34
N ASP A 68 4.72 9.93 -0.29
CA ASP A 68 6.18 10.10 -0.32
C ASP A 68 6.89 8.78 -0.04
N MET A 69 7.33 8.10 -1.11
CA MET A 69 8.10 6.86 -1.01
C MET A 69 9.46 7.02 -0.34
N VAL A 70 10.08 8.21 -0.44
CA VAL A 70 11.35 8.49 0.25
C VAL A 70 11.10 8.55 1.76
N CYS A 71 10.03 9.22 2.19
CA CYS A 71 9.63 9.21 3.59
C CYS A 71 9.28 7.79 4.07
N ILE A 72 8.52 7.01 3.30
CA ILE A 72 8.14 5.65 3.68
C ILE A 72 9.37 4.77 3.86
N ALA A 73 10.31 4.81 2.92
CA ALA A 73 11.56 4.06 3.00
C ALA A 73 12.41 4.46 4.22
N ALA A 74 12.41 5.75 4.58
CA ALA A 74 13.23 6.28 5.69
C ALA A 74 12.58 6.14 7.08
N LYS A 75 11.27 6.35 7.22
CA LYS A 75 10.58 6.40 8.53
C LYS A 75 9.82 5.12 8.87
N CYS A 76 9.61 4.26 7.89
CA CYS A 76 8.90 2.98 7.99
C CYS A 76 9.76 1.82 7.47
N THR A 77 11.08 1.90 7.65
CA THR A 77 12.06 0.96 7.05
C THR A 77 11.77 -0.49 7.39
N ASP A 78 11.55 -0.82 8.67
CA ASP A 78 11.31 -2.21 9.08
C ASP A 78 10.00 -2.76 8.48
N GLN A 79 8.94 -1.96 8.48
CA GLN A 79 7.67 -2.34 7.88
C GLN A 79 7.77 -2.45 6.35
N CYS A 80 8.58 -1.60 5.73
CA CYS A 80 8.79 -1.59 4.29
C CYS A 80 9.55 -2.86 3.87
N ARG A 81 10.62 -3.21 4.59
CA ARG A 81 11.39 -4.44 4.34
C ARG A 81 10.57 -5.71 4.52
N ALA A 82 9.64 -5.71 5.48
CA ALA A 82 8.75 -6.84 5.70
C ALA A 82 7.59 -6.95 4.68
N CYS A 83 7.32 -5.89 3.92
CA CYS A 83 6.27 -5.85 2.91
C CYS A 83 6.86 -5.95 1.50
N ASP A 84 6.68 -7.09 0.83
CA ASP A 84 7.25 -7.37 -0.49
C ASP A 84 7.02 -6.25 -1.53
N GLN A 85 5.87 -5.58 -1.48
CA GLN A 85 5.57 -4.48 -2.40
C GLN A 85 6.49 -3.26 -2.20
N CYS A 86 6.79 -2.94 -0.94
CA CYS A 86 7.66 -1.82 -0.60
C CYS A 86 9.12 -2.22 -0.71
N GLN A 87 9.47 -3.44 -0.32
CA GLN A 87 10.80 -4.00 -0.52
C GLN A 87 11.18 -3.97 -2.00
N TYR A 88 10.29 -4.45 -2.88
CA TYR A 88 10.48 -4.33 -4.32
C TYR A 88 10.70 -2.87 -4.76
N ALA A 89 9.87 -1.93 -4.28
CA ALA A 89 9.99 -0.53 -4.66
C ALA A 89 11.35 0.08 -4.26
N ILE A 90 11.87 -0.23 -3.06
CA ILE A 90 13.17 0.28 -2.62
C ILE A 90 14.33 -0.37 -3.39
N GLU A 91 14.22 -1.64 -3.76
CA GLU A 91 15.19 -2.31 -4.63
C GLU A 91 15.22 -1.66 -6.01
N GLN A 92 14.06 -1.35 -6.58
CA GLN A 92 14.01 -0.67 -7.89
C GLN A 92 14.58 0.74 -7.82
N MET A 93 14.26 1.50 -6.77
CA MET A 93 14.85 2.83 -6.57
C MET A 93 16.38 2.76 -6.44
N SER A 94 16.90 1.75 -5.73
CA SER A 94 18.34 1.53 -5.59
C SER A 94 19.01 1.16 -6.93
N ALA A 95 18.39 0.25 -7.69
CA ALA A 95 18.89 -0.17 -8.99
C ALA A 95 18.94 1.01 -9.97
N LEU A 96 17.85 1.77 -10.07
CA LEU A 96 17.75 2.97 -10.90
C LEU A 96 18.80 4.03 -10.52
N ALA A 97 18.98 4.30 -9.22
CA ALA A 97 19.98 5.26 -8.75
C ALA A 97 21.43 4.82 -9.03
N SER A 98 21.67 3.51 -9.10
CA SER A 98 23.00 2.93 -9.35
C SER A 98 23.27 2.64 -10.83
N GLY A 99 22.29 2.87 -11.71
CA GLY A 99 22.37 2.50 -13.13
C GLY A 99 22.32 0.98 -13.37
N GLU A 100 21.85 0.22 -12.39
CA GLU A 100 21.67 -1.23 -12.50
C GLU A 100 20.33 -1.56 -13.16
N GLN A 101 20.21 -2.81 -13.63
CA GLN A 101 18.99 -3.29 -14.24
C GLN A 101 17.90 -3.51 -13.17
N THR A 102 16.70 -2.98 -13.44
CA THR A 102 15.51 -3.24 -12.63
C THR A 102 15.01 -4.67 -12.83
N SER A 103 14.20 -5.17 -11.90
CA SER A 103 13.67 -6.53 -11.98
C SER A 103 12.56 -6.71 -13.02
N GLY A 104 11.98 -5.62 -13.54
CA GLY A 104 11.01 -5.66 -14.63
C GLY A 104 9.57 -5.96 -14.22
N LEU A 105 9.20 -5.88 -12.94
CA LEU A 105 7.80 -6.13 -12.51
C LEU A 105 6.86 -4.95 -12.84
N CYS A 106 7.42 -3.76 -13.10
CA CYS A 106 6.68 -2.55 -13.43
C CYS A 106 7.33 -1.82 -14.60
N PRO A 107 7.40 -2.44 -15.80
CA PRO A 107 8.30 -2.02 -16.87
C PRO A 107 8.03 -0.60 -17.40
N LYS A 108 6.78 -0.14 -17.51
CA LYS A 108 6.50 1.24 -17.94
C LYS A 108 6.87 2.25 -16.87
N LEU A 109 6.59 1.93 -15.61
CA LEU A 109 6.96 2.80 -14.49
C LEU A 109 8.47 2.92 -14.38
N GLU A 110 9.19 1.79 -14.39
CA GLU A 110 10.64 1.73 -14.34
C GLU A 110 11.29 2.48 -15.51
N THR A 111 10.81 2.24 -16.74
CA THR A 111 11.31 2.93 -17.95
C THR A 111 11.05 4.43 -17.89
N CYS A 112 9.86 4.85 -17.43
CA CYS A 112 9.55 6.27 -17.28
C CYS A 112 10.47 6.94 -16.27
N VAL A 113 10.68 6.32 -15.10
CA VAL A 113 11.57 6.86 -14.06
C VAL A 113 13.00 6.94 -14.58
N GLN A 114 13.48 5.91 -15.29
CA GLN A 114 14.80 5.94 -15.93
C GLN A 114 14.94 7.11 -16.90
N GLY A 115 13.89 7.40 -17.69
CA GLY A 115 13.83 8.60 -18.53
C GLY A 115 13.93 9.89 -17.71
N CYS A 116 13.21 9.97 -16.60
CA CYS A 116 13.24 11.14 -15.70
C CYS A 116 14.60 11.36 -15.02
N LEU A 117 15.42 10.31 -14.81
CA LEU A 117 16.77 10.47 -14.24
C LEU A 117 17.70 11.30 -15.13
N THR A 118 17.36 11.44 -16.42
CA THR A 118 18.11 12.29 -17.37
C THR A 118 17.71 13.77 -17.31
N ALA A 119 16.67 14.13 -16.54
CA ALA A 119 16.08 15.47 -16.52
C ALA A 119 16.95 16.56 -15.85
N GLY A 120 18.05 16.19 -15.18
CA GLY A 120 18.99 17.12 -14.55
C GLY A 120 19.04 17.00 -13.03
N GLU A 121 18.77 18.09 -12.32
CA GLU A 121 18.87 18.12 -10.85
C GLU A 121 17.75 17.32 -10.15
N VAL A 122 17.98 16.91 -8.90
CA VAL A 122 17.04 16.11 -8.09
C VAL A 122 15.61 16.66 -8.09
N ARG A 123 15.43 17.99 -8.04
CA ARG A 123 14.10 18.61 -8.07
C ARG A 123 13.36 18.37 -9.40
N GLN A 124 14.08 18.42 -10.52
CA GLN A 124 13.53 18.18 -11.84
C GLN A 124 13.18 16.70 -12.02
N ILE A 125 14.04 15.81 -11.50
CA ILE A 125 13.78 14.37 -11.47
C ILE A 125 12.49 14.08 -10.69
N LEU A 126 12.36 14.61 -9.48
CA LEU A 126 11.18 14.40 -8.63
C LEU A 126 9.90 14.93 -9.28
N SER A 127 9.95 16.12 -9.91
CA SER A 127 8.80 16.66 -10.66
C SER A 127 8.45 15.76 -11.83
N CYS A 128 9.43 15.34 -12.63
CA CYS A 128 9.23 14.47 -13.78
C CYS A 128 8.53 13.15 -13.38
N VAL A 129 9.02 12.50 -12.32
CA VAL A 129 8.41 11.25 -11.81
C VAL A 129 6.97 11.48 -11.35
N ALA A 130 6.74 12.56 -10.60
CA ALA A 130 5.41 12.88 -10.09
C ALA A 130 4.41 13.18 -11.21
N ASP A 131 4.82 13.96 -12.21
CA ASP A 131 3.96 14.46 -13.28
C ASP A 131 3.68 13.41 -14.34
N GLN A 132 4.71 12.64 -14.72
CA GLN A 132 4.70 11.76 -15.88
C GLN A 132 4.58 10.28 -15.51
N CYS A 133 5.27 9.82 -14.48
CA CYS A 133 5.44 8.38 -14.25
C CYS A 133 4.40 7.77 -13.31
N ASN A 134 3.86 8.54 -12.37
CA ASN A 134 2.87 8.06 -11.39
C ASN A 134 1.64 7.38 -12.03
N VAL A 135 1.26 7.78 -13.25
CA VAL A 135 0.13 7.13 -13.96
C VAL A 135 0.36 5.64 -14.20
N HIS A 136 1.61 5.20 -14.40
CA HIS A 136 1.95 3.80 -14.63
C HIS A 136 1.83 2.92 -13.38
N CYS A 137 1.73 3.53 -12.20
CA CYS A 137 1.31 2.81 -10.99
C CYS A 137 -0.14 2.32 -11.10
N TYR A 138 -0.98 3.00 -11.87
CA TYR A 138 -2.43 2.82 -11.87
C TYR A 138 -3.00 2.29 -13.19
N ASP A 139 -2.27 2.38 -14.29
CA ASP A 139 -2.74 2.01 -15.64
C ASP A 139 -2.78 0.49 -15.92
N GLY A 140 -2.50 -0.32 -14.90
CA GLY A 140 -2.46 -1.78 -14.96
C GLY A 140 -1.06 -2.38 -15.09
N ASP A 141 -0.04 -1.55 -15.32
CA ASP A 141 1.34 -2.01 -15.54
C ASP A 141 2.05 -2.50 -14.28
N CYS A 142 1.76 -1.89 -13.13
CA CYS A 142 2.49 -2.14 -11.89
C CYS A 142 1.58 -2.62 -10.74
N PRO A 143 1.27 -3.93 -10.63
CA PRO A 143 0.43 -4.47 -9.57
C PRO A 143 0.96 -4.17 -8.16
N SER A 144 2.29 -4.19 -8.00
CA SER A 144 2.96 -3.93 -6.72
C SER A 144 2.66 -2.51 -6.20
N CYS A 145 2.90 -1.50 -7.05
CA CYS A 145 2.61 -0.10 -6.72
C CYS A 145 1.12 0.16 -6.50
N ARG A 146 0.25 -0.38 -7.39
CA ARG A 146 -1.20 -0.24 -7.25
C ARG A 146 -1.68 -0.81 -5.92
N ALA A 147 -1.19 -2.00 -5.54
CA ALA A 147 -1.61 -2.67 -4.31
C ALA A 147 -1.17 -1.92 -3.05
N MET A 148 0.04 -1.36 -3.03
CA MET A 148 0.51 -0.53 -1.91
C MET A 148 -0.30 0.77 -1.79
N SER A 149 -0.44 1.51 -2.90
CA SER A 149 -1.24 2.73 -2.95
C SER A 149 -2.69 2.49 -2.50
N LYS A 150 -3.29 1.37 -2.92
CA LYS A 150 -4.65 0.99 -2.54
C LYS A 150 -4.82 0.80 -1.04
N ARG A 151 -3.83 0.22 -0.35
CA ARG A 151 -3.89 0.02 1.11
C ARG A 151 -3.81 1.35 1.86
N ILE A 152 -2.87 2.22 1.47
CA ILE A 152 -2.71 3.56 2.06
C ILE A 152 -3.99 4.39 1.83
N PHE A 153 -4.49 4.44 0.60
CA PHE A 153 -5.74 5.12 0.26
C PHE A 153 -6.92 4.58 1.06
N THR A 154 -7.05 3.24 1.18
CA THR A 154 -8.15 2.61 1.91
C THR A 154 -8.19 3.05 3.36
N LEU A 155 -7.02 3.09 4.03
CA LEU A 155 -6.92 3.57 5.40
C LEU A 155 -7.34 5.05 5.52
N ILE A 156 -6.87 5.91 4.62
CA ILE A 156 -7.25 7.33 4.60
C ILE A 156 -8.76 7.47 4.40
N CYS A 157 -9.30 6.82 3.37
CA CYS A 157 -10.72 6.84 3.04
C CYS A 157 -11.60 6.42 4.23
N GLN A 158 -11.19 5.39 4.97
CA GLN A 158 -11.88 4.94 6.18
C GLN A 158 -11.78 5.98 7.30
N GLN A 159 -10.57 6.50 7.57
CA GLN A 159 -10.33 7.47 8.64
C GLN A 159 -11.04 8.80 8.43
N THR A 160 -11.26 9.20 7.18
CA THR A 160 -11.93 10.48 6.84
C THR A 160 -13.41 10.32 6.51
N GLY A 161 -13.95 9.10 6.52
CA GLY A 161 -15.34 8.83 6.12
C GLY A 161 -15.62 9.23 4.66
N MET A 162 -14.61 9.12 3.79
CA MET A 162 -14.60 9.70 2.44
C MET A 162 -15.81 9.31 1.59
N THR A 163 -16.27 8.06 1.66
CA THR A 163 -17.42 7.58 0.88
C THR A 163 -18.74 8.28 1.21
N LYS A 164 -18.84 8.90 2.39
CA LYS A 164 -20.06 9.57 2.88
C LYS A 164 -20.08 11.07 2.60
N LEU A 165 -18.99 11.64 2.10
CA LEU A 165 -18.91 13.08 1.83
C LEU A 165 -19.80 13.47 0.65
N ALA A 166 -20.51 14.60 0.74
CA ALA A 166 -21.53 14.97 -0.25
C ALA A 166 -20.99 15.10 -1.68
N HIS A 167 -19.76 15.60 -1.84
CA HIS A 167 -19.08 15.77 -3.13
C HIS A 167 -18.45 14.48 -3.69
N ILE A 168 -18.46 13.39 -2.92
CA ILE A 168 -17.93 12.08 -3.33
C ILE A 168 -19.04 11.05 -3.47
N LYS A 169 -19.92 10.98 -2.44
CA LYS A 169 -21.09 10.11 -2.26
C LYS A 169 -20.96 8.79 -3.02
N TYR A 170 -20.36 7.80 -2.38
CA TYR A 170 -20.04 6.52 -3.02
C TYR A 170 -20.66 5.35 -2.25
N PRO A 171 -21.46 4.49 -2.92
CA PRO A 171 -22.20 3.42 -2.24
C PRO A 171 -21.33 2.23 -1.83
N GLY A 172 -20.17 2.04 -2.47
CA GLY A 172 -19.27 0.92 -2.22
C GLY A 172 -18.25 1.18 -1.10
N PRO A 173 -17.45 0.17 -0.74
CA PRO A 173 -16.38 0.31 0.24
C PRO A 173 -15.16 1.05 -0.35
N CYS A 174 -14.31 1.59 0.53
CA CYS A 174 -13.10 2.34 0.15
C CYS A 174 -12.18 1.63 -0.87
N PRO A 175 -11.95 0.31 -0.82
CA PRO A 175 -11.15 -0.38 -1.84
C PRO A 175 -11.76 -0.36 -3.25
N LEU A 176 -13.09 -0.27 -3.37
CA LEU A 176 -13.75 -0.09 -4.67
C LEU A 176 -13.70 1.36 -5.11
N LEU A 177 -13.88 2.32 -4.19
CA LEU A 177 -13.69 3.74 -4.49
C LEU A 177 -12.29 4.01 -5.06
N PHE A 178 -11.25 3.37 -4.49
CA PHE A 178 -9.89 3.44 -5.04
C PHE A 178 -9.82 3.00 -6.50
N ASN A 179 -10.45 1.87 -6.84
CA ASN A 179 -10.38 1.32 -8.19
C ASN A 179 -10.99 2.30 -9.20
N ASP A 180 -12.21 2.76 -8.92
CA ASP A 180 -12.94 3.66 -9.81
C ASP A 180 -12.17 4.97 -10.01
N LEU A 181 -11.68 5.56 -8.91
CA LEU A 181 -10.93 6.80 -8.95
C LEU A 181 -9.55 6.66 -9.63
N ALA A 182 -8.88 5.52 -9.47
CA ALA A 182 -7.62 5.24 -10.17
C ALA A 182 -7.85 5.12 -11.68
N ASP A 183 -8.93 4.48 -12.10
CA ASP A 183 -9.27 4.30 -13.51
C ASP A 183 -9.70 5.64 -14.14
N GLU A 184 -10.47 6.47 -13.41
CA GLU A 184 -10.76 7.87 -13.77
C GLU A 184 -9.47 8.69 -13.96
N TYR A 185 -8.53 8.59 -13.00
CA TYR A 185 -7.24 9.30 -13.04
C TYR A 185 -6.41 8.93 -14.28
N VAL A 186 -6.30 7.63 -14.59
CA VAL A 186 -5.58 7.15 -15.78
C VAL A 186 -6.26 7.67 -17.06
N ALA A 187 -7.59 7.65 -17.12
CA ALA A 187 -8.32 8.15 -18.27
C ALA A 187 -8.08 9.65 -18.51
N VAL A 188 -8.02 10.46 -17.44
CA VAL A 188 -7.69 11.89 -17.53
C VAL A 188 -6.27 12.10 -18.02
N LYS A 189 -5.27 11.44 -17.42
CA LYS A 189 -3.86 11.58 -17.81
C LYS A 189 -3.62 11.18 -19.27
N ARG A 190 -4.29 10.13 -19.77
CA ARG A 190 -4.23 9.73 -21.18
C ARG A 190 -4.79 10.77 -22.15
N ARG A 191 -5.83 11.51 -21.77
CA ARG A 191 -6.41 12.58 -22.61
C ARG A 191 -5.54 13.82 -22.68
N VAL A 192 -4.78 14.11 -21.63
CA VAL A 192 -3.88 15.28 -21.58
C VAL A 192 -2.58 15.01 -22.36
N ALA A 193 -2.15 13.75 -22.45
CA ALA A 193 -0.94 13.36 -23.17
C ALA A 193 -1.16 13.10 -24.67
N ALA A 194 -2.41 13.07 -25.14
CA ALA A 194 -2.79 12.85 -26.54
C ALA A 194 -3.03 14.18 -27.26
#